data_AF-A0A538C4Q2-F1
#
_entry.id   AF-A0A538C4Q2-F1
#
_cell.length_a   1.000
_cell.length_b   1.000
_cell.length_c   1.000
_cell.angle_alpha   90.00
_cell.angle_beta   90.00
_cell.angle_gamma   90.00
#
_symmetry.space_group_name_H-M   'P 1'
#
loop_
_entity.id
_entity.type
_entity.pdbx_description
1 polymer ?
#
loop_
_entity_poly.entity_id
_entity_poly.type
_entity_poly.pdbx_seq_one_letter_code
_entity_poly.pdbx_strand_id
1 'polypeptide(L)'
;MRIEPPGNSAAAGRLRRAARLTGALVLLVGVGHVFLAGLLFADPFGDIVSSGVIAAVPFDARASEEGAALWFTVNGVLLVMLGQLARAHQLHAGRLPASPGWLLVGLGLCGAVAAPVSGFWVYLALGTLWISDSRS
;
A
#
# COMPACT_ATOMS: atom_id res chain seq x y z
N MET A 1 -41.51 -23.34 2.21
CA MET A 1 -40.98 -22.00 2.50
C MET A 1 -39.68 -22.17 3.28
N ARG A 2 -38.52 -22.04 2.63
CA ARG A 2 -37.19 -22.25 3.25
C ARG A 2 -36.76 -20.94 3.90
N ILE A 3 -36.70 -20.91 5.22
CA ILE A 3 -36.25 -19.75 6.00
C ILE A 3 -34.72 -19.74 5.93
N GLU A 4 -34.15 -18.83 5.13
CA GLU A 4 -32.69 -18.59 5.12
C GLU A 4 -32.27 -18.01 6.48
N PRO A 5 -31.19 -18.50 7.13
CA PRO A 5 -30.76 -18.00 8.43
C PRO A 5 -30.26 -16.55 8.30
N PRO A 6 -30.69 -15.64 9.21
CA PRO A 6 -30.43 -14.19 9.12
C PRO A 6 -28.96 -13.76 9.26
N GLY A 7 -28.01 -14.70 9.41
CA GLY A 7 -26.58 -14.40 9.60
C GLY A 7 -25.76 -14.20 8.31
N ASN A 8 -26.17 -14.79 7.19
CA ASN A 8 -25.30 -14.88 6.00
C ASN A 8 -25.28 -13.59 5.15
N SER A 9 -26.41 -12.87 5.11
CA SER A 9 -26.56 -11.63 4.33
C SER A 9 -25.79 -10.44 4.92
N ALA A 10 -25.74 -10.33 6.25
CA ALA A 10 -25.02 -9.27 6.96
C ALA A 10 -23.49 -9.44 6.85
N ALA A 11 -22.99 -10.67 6.94
CA ALA A 11 -21.57 -10.97 6.73
C ALA A 11 -21.15 -10.68 5.27
N ALA A 12 -21.95 -11.14 4.30
CA ALA A 12 -21.71 -10.84 2.89
C ALA A 12 -21.80 -9.34 2.56
N GLY A 13 -22.69 -8.59 3.23
CA GLY A 13 -22.79 -7.14 3.11
C GLY A 13 -21.57 -6.40 3.68
N ARG A 14 -21.03 -6.85 4.83
CA ARG A 14 -19.79 -6.32 5.40
C ARG A 14 -18.58 -6.61 4.51
N LEU A 15 -18.48 -7.81 3.94
CA LEU A 15 -17.42 -8.18 3.00
C LEU A 15 -17.49 -7.34 1.71
N ARG A 16 -18.68 -7.10 1.16
CA ARG A 16 -18.87 -6.22 -0.01
C ARG A 16 -18.56 -4.74 0.27
N ARG A 17 -18.81 -4.25 1.50
CA ARG A 17 -18.38 -2.91 1.93
C ARG A 17 -16.86 -2.83 2.10
N ALA A 18 -16.26 -3.83 2.73
CA ALA A 18 -14.82 -3.91 2.93
C ALA A 18 -14.08 -3.99 1.58
N ALA A 19 -14.60 -4.75 0.62
CA ALA A 19 -14.11 -4.81 -0.75
C ALA A 19 -14.04 -3.38 -1.34
N ARG A 20 -15.14 -2.63 -1.29
CA ARG A 20 -15.21 -1.22 -1.77
C ARG A 20 -14.35 -0.22 -0.97
N LEU A 21 -13.75 -0.61 0.15
CA LEU A 21 -12.81 0.23 0.91
C LEU A 21 -11.35 -0.03 0.54
N THR A 22 -11.05 -1.08 -0.22
CA THR A 22 -9.67 -1.44 -0.62
C THR A 22 -8.90 -0.25 -1.18
N GLY A 23 -9.46 0.46 -2.16
CA GLY A 23 -8.78 1.61 -2.76
C GLY A 23 -8.53 2.75 -1.76
N ALA A 24 -9.48 3.00 -0.86
CA ALA A 24 -9.33 4.01 0.19
C ALA A 24 -8.26 3.63 1.23
N LEU A 25 -8.17 2.34 1.59
CA LEU A 25 -7.17 1.84 2.53
C LEU A 25 -5.76 1.90 1.94
N VAL A 26 -5.59 1.48 0.68
CA VAL A 26 -4.31 1.60 -0.03
C VAL A 26 -3.88 3.08 -0.11
N LEU A 27 -4.82 3.97 -0.44
CA LEU A 27 -4.57 5.42 -0.45
C LEU A 27 -4.14 5.92 0.92
N LEU A 28 -4.86 5.56 1.98
CA LEU A 28 -4.56 5.99 3.35
C LEU A 28 -3.17 5.51 3.80
N VAL A 29 -2.80 4.26 3.50
CA VAL A 29 -1.47 3.72 3.81
C VAL A 29 -0.38 4.44 3.02
N GLY A 30 -0.64 4.80 1.75
CA GLY A 30 0.27 5.61 0.95
C GLY A 30 0.48 7.01 1.55
N VAL A 31 -0.60 7.70 1.92
CA VAL A 31 -0.53 9.02 2.59
C VAL A 31 0.22 8.89 3.92
N GLY A 32 -0.07 7.84 4.69
CA GLY A 32 0.64 7.53 5.93
C GLY A 32 2.14 7.31 5.72
N HIS A 33 2.53 6.62 4.64
CA HIS A 33 3.95 6.47 4.28
C HIS A 33 4.62 7.81 4.00
N VAL A 34 4.02 8.65 3.15
CA VAL A 34 4.61 9.95 2.81
C VAL A 34 4.72 10.84 4.07
N PHE A 35 3.70 10.82 4.92
CA PHE A 35 3.72 11.56 6.18
C PHE A 35 4.80 11.03 7.15
N LEU A 36 4.85 9.71 7.36
CA LEU A 36 5.88 9.06 8.18
C LEU A 36 7.27 9.29 7.62
N ALA A 37 7.43 9.37 6.30
CA ALA A 37 8.72 9.66 5.69
C ALA A 37 9.27 11.00 6.20
N GLY A 38 8.44 12.04 6.15
CA GLY A 38 8.82 13.38 6.61
C GLY A 38 9.16 13.44 8.11
N LEU A 39 8.55 12.57 8.93
CA LEU A 39 8.82 12.52 10.37
C LEU A 39 10.07 11.69 10.70
N LEU A 40 10.24 10.54 10.06
CA LEU A 40 11.31 9.58 10.35
C LEU A 40 12.63 9.93 9.67
N PHE A 41 12.59 10.62 8.54
CA PHE A 41 13.75 10.95 7.72
C PHE A 41 13.94 12.46 7.56
N ALA A 42 13.55 13.25 8.57
CA ALA A 42 13.72 14.70 8.55
C ALA A 42 15.18 15.11 8.31
N ASP A 43 16.12 14.48 9.02
CA ASP A 43 17.55 14.77 8.88
C ASP A 43 18.10 14.34 7.50
N PRO A 44 17.87 13.09 7.03
CA PRO A 44 18.25 12.69 5.67
C PRO A 44 17.69 13.57 4.56
N PHE A 45 16.45 14.08 4.69
CA PHE A 45 15.92 15.03 3.72
C PHE A 45 16.63 16.38 3.77
N GLY A 46 17.00 16.86 4.96
CA GLY A 46 17.84 18.05 5.12
C GLY A 46 19.18 17.90 4.38
N ASP A 47 19.79 16.73 4.50
CA ASP A 47 21.06 16.41 3.83
C ASP A 47 20.91 16.36 2.31
N ILE A 48 19.85 15.71 1.79
CA ILE A 48 19.52 15.73 0.34
C ILE A 48 19.32 17.15 -0.18
N VAL A 49 18.61 18.00 0.57
CA VAL A 49 18.34 19.38 0.15
C VAL A 49 19.62 20.22 0.17
N SER A 50 20.44 20.06 1.21
CA SER A 50 21.70 20.81 1.37
C SER A 50 22.78 20.44 0.35
N SER A 51 22.81 19.18 -0.08
CA SER A 51 23.74 18.65 -1.09
C SER A 51 23.30 18.93 -2.53
N GLY A 52 22.07 19.42 -2.73
CA GLY A 52 21.47 19.69 -4.03
C GLY A 52 20.75 18.44 -4.58
N VAL A 53 19.43 18.53 -4.73
CA VAL A 53 18.51 17.40 -5.02
C VAL A 53 18.93 16.48 -6.18
N ILE A 54 19.62 17.00 -7.19
CA ILE A 54 20.06 16.20 -8.35
C ILE A 54 21.33 15.42 -7.99
N ALA A 55 21.28 14.10 -8.10
CA ALA A 55 22.38 13.20 -7.75
C ALA A 55 22.84 13.29 -6.26
N ALA A 56 22.00 13.86 -5.39
CA ALA A 56 22.23 13.90 -3.94
C ALA A 56 22.33 12.50 -3.30
N VAL A 57 21.55 11.55 -3.80
CA VAL A 57 21.49 10.19 -3.25
C VAL A 57 22.40 9.28 -4.08
N PRO A 58 23.55 8.82 -3.53
CA PRO A 58 24.45 7.95 -4.25
C PRO A 58 23.80 6.58 -4.52
N PHE A 59 23.99 6.05 -5.72
CA PHE A 59 23.57 4.70 -6.09
C PHE A 59 24.74 3.74 -5.88
N ASP A 60 25.15 3.55 -4.63
CA ASP A 60 26.21 2.60 -4.26
C ASP A 60 25.64 1.31 -3.64
N ALA A 61 26.52 0.34 -3.37
CA ALA A 61 26.12 -0.99 -2.92
C ALA A 61 25.58 -1.04 -1.46
N ARG A 62 25.69 0.06 -0.69
CA ARG A 62 25.16 0.16 0.68
C ARG A 62 23.94 1.08 0.67
N ALA A 63 22.85 0.64 1.30
CA ALA A 63 21.70 1.50 1.49
C ALA A 63 22.08 2.62 2.49
N SER A 64 22.21 3.86 2.00
CA SER A 64 22.37 5.04 2.84
C SER A 64 21.02 5.44 3.47
N GLU A 65 21.05 6.30 4.50
CA GLU A 65 19.83 6.78 5.16
C GLU A 65 19.00 7.66 4.20
N GLU A 66 19.66 8.45 3.35
CA GLU A 66 19.05 9.24 2.27
C GLU A 66 18.40 8.34 1.21
N GLY A 67 19.08 7.23 0.87
CA GLY A 67 18.53 6.20 -0.01
C GLY A 67 17.27 5.56 0.58
N ALA A 68 17.32 5.19 1.86
CA ALA A 68 16.15 4.65 2.56
C ALA A 68 14.99 5.67 2.59
N ALA A 69 15.26 6.93 2.91
CA ALA A 69 14.29 8.02 2.93
C ALA A 69 13.63 8.22 1.56
N LEU A 70 14.44 8.24 0.49
CA LEU A 70 13.97 8.38 -0.88
C LEU A 70 13.06 7.20 -1.27
N TRP A 71 13.53 5.96 -1.13
CA TRP A 71 12.78 4.78 -1.54
C TRP A 71 11.52 4.57 -0.71
N PHE A 72 11.55 4.88 0.58
CA PHE A 72 10.37 4.86 1.44
C PHE A 72 9.31 5.85 0.97
N THR A 73 9.72 7.07 0.59
CA THR A 73 8.82 8.12 0.08
C THR A 73 8.25 7.77 -1.29
N VAL A 74 9.12 7.34 -2.23
CA VAL A 74 8.70 6.94 -3.58
C VAL A 74 7.65 5.84 -3.49
N ASN A 75 7.87 4.84 -2.65
CA ASN A 75 6.91 3.77 -2.41
C ASN A 75 5.58 4.28 -1.82
N GLY A 76 5.62 5.25 -0.89
CA GLY A 76 4.43 5.94 -0.39
C GLY A 76 3.64 6.66 -1.49
N VAL A 77 4.32 7.42 -2.36
CA VAL A 77 3.70 8.12 -3.49
C VAL A 77 3.08 7.13 -4.49
N LEU A 78 3.78 6.04 -4.81
CA LEU A 78 3.25 4.99 -5.69
C LEU A 78 2.01 4.33 -5.09
N LEU A 79 1.96 4.10 -3.78
CA LEU A 79 0.77 3.62 -3.08
C LEU A 79 -0.38 4.62 -3.12
N VAL A 80 -0.11 5.92 -2.94
CA VAL A 80 -1.14 6.97 -3.10
C VAL A 80 -1.74 6.90 -4.50
N MET A 81 -0.89 6.86 -5.53
CA MET A 81 -1.35 6.76 -6.92
C MET A 81 -2.16 5.48 -7.16
N LEU A 82 -1.68 4.33 -6.67
CA LEU A 82 -2.38 3.05 -6.81
C LEU A 82 -3.74 3.07 -6.08
N GLY A 83 -3.82 3.67 -4.90
CA GLY A 83 -5.06 3.81 -4.14
C GLY A 83 -6.08 4.73 -4.83
N GLN A 84 -5.62 5.84 -5.42
CA GLN A 84 -6.46 6.72 -6.25
C GLN A 84 -7.05 5.96 -7.44
N LEU A 85 -6.21 5.24 -8.19
CA LEU A 85 -6.63 4.43 -9.33
C LEU A 85 -7.61 3.32 -8.91
N ALA A 86 -7.31 2.63 -7.82
CA ALA A 86 -8.19 1.59 -7.27
C ALA A 86 -9.56 2.16 -6.92
N ARG A 87 -9.59 3.28 -6.19
CA ARG A 87 -10.84 3.95 -5.80
C ARG A 87 -11.63 4.41 -7.03
N ALA A 88 -10.97 5.01 -8.01
CA ALA A 88 -11.61 5.39 -9.26
C ALA A 88 -12.21 4.17 -9.99
N HIS A 89 -11.47 3.07 -10.07
CA HIS A 89 -11.94 1.84 -10.70
C HIS A 89 -13.14 1.22 -9.97
N GLN A 90 -13.12 1.21 -8.62
CA GLN A 90 -14.24 0.71 -7.81
C GLN A 90 -15.51 1.55 -7.99
N LEU A 91 -15.38 2.86 -8.22
CA LEU A 91 -16.51 3.74 -8.48
C LEU A 91 -17.13 3.55 -9.88
N HIS A 92 -16.34 3.19 -10.90
CA HIS A 92 -16.80 3.17 -12.29
C HIS A 92 -17.00 1.75 -12.88
N ALA A 93 -16.11 0.80 -12.55
CA ALA A 93 -16.07 -0.54 -13.15
C ALA A 93 -16.46 -1.66 -12.16
N GLY A 94 -16.59 -1.33 -10.87
CA GLY A 94 -17.18 -2.20 -9.85
C GLY A 94 -16.26 -3.21 -9.17
N ARG A 95 -15.24 -3.74 -9.86
CA ARG A 95 -14.30 -4.75 -9.28
C ARG A 95 -12.87 -4.40 -9.65
N LEU A 96 -11.89 -4.59 -8.76
CA LEU A 96 -10.49 -4.34 -9.10
C LEU A 96 -9.86 -5.45 -9.98
N PRO A 97 -8.89 -5.14 -10.84
CA PRO A 97 -8.08 -6.17 -11.49
C PRO A 97 -7.21 -6.90 -10.46
N ALA A 98 -7.06 -8.22 -10.58
CA ALA A 98 -6.35 -9.02 -9.57
C ALA A 98 -4.81 -8.81 -9.55
N SER A 99 -4.22 -8.40 -10.68
CA SER A 99 -2.77 -8.34 -10.87
C SER A 99 -2.03 -7.48 -9.82
N PRO A 100 -2.44 -6.21 -9.54
CA PRO A 100 -1.78 -5.41 -8.51
C PRO A 100 -1.86 -6.02 -7.10
N GLY A 101 -2.95 -6.73 -6.78
CA GLY A 101 -3.10 -7.41 -5.49
C GLY A 101 -2.05 -8.50 -5.29
N TRP A 102 -1.74 -9.29 -6.33
CA TRP A 102 -0.69 -10.30 -6.27
C TRP A 102 0.71 -9.70 -6.15
N LEU A 103 0.97 -8.58 -6.82
CA LEU A 103 2.23 -7.85 -6.67
C LEU A 103 2.43 -7.34 -5.23
N LEU A 104 1.38 -6.81 -4.61
CA LEU A 104 1.42 -6.40 -3.20
C LEU A 104 1.68 -7.57 -2.25
N VAL A 105 1.06 -8.74 -2.50
CA VAL A 105 1.35 -9.96 -1.72
C VAL A 105 2.79 -10.40 -1.91
N GLY A 106 3.29 -10.45 -3.14
CA GLY A 106 4.68 -10.83 -3.43
C GLY A 106 5.67 -9.89 -2.75
N LEU A 107 5.46 -8.58 -2.87
CA LEU A 107 6.30 -7.57 -2.22
C LEU A 107 6.28 -7.70 -0.70
N GLY A 108 5.09 -7.87 -0.11
CA GLY A 108 4.93 -8.07 1.33
C GLY A 108 5.61 -9.35 1.82
N LEU A 109 5.56 -10.45 1.05
CA LEU A 109 6.21 -11.72 1.40
C LEU A 109 7.73 -11.57 1.40
N CYS A 110 8.29 -11.06 0.30
CA CYS A 110 9.73 -10.82 0.16
C CYS A 110 10.24 -9.90 1.27
N GLY A 111 9.52 -8.81 1.53
CA GLY A 111 9.88 -7.86 2.56
C GLY A 111 9.75 -8.41 3.98
N ALA A 112 8.70 -9.18 4.29
CA ALA A 112 8.54 -9.80 5.60
C ALA A 112 9.61 -10.89 5.88
N VAL A 113 10.09 -11.59 4.85
CA VAL A 113 11.19 -12.54 4.97
C VAL A 113 12.53 -11.81 5.20
N ALA A 114 12.78 -10.75 4.42
CA ALA A 114 14.02 -9.98 4.53
C ALA A 114 14.10 -9.15 5.82
N ALA A 115 12.97 -8.60 6.27
CA ALA A 115 12.84 -7.73 7.44
C ALA A 115 11.53 -8.04 8.20
N PRO A 116 11.52 -9.06 9.08
CA PRO A 116 10.31 -9.50 9.77
C PRO A 116 9.70 -8.46 10.71
N VAL A 117 10.54 -7.62 11.33
CA VAL A 117 10.11 -6.52 12.21
C VAL A 117 10.01 -5.23 11.38
N SER A 118 9.01 -5.16 10.50
CA SER A 118 8.82 -4.05 9.56
C SER A 118 7.34 -3.84 9.20
N GLY A 119 7.07 -2.83 8.38
CA GLY A 119 5.73 -2.56 7.83
C GLY A 119 5.28 -3.50 6.70
N PHE A 120 6.12 -4.44 6.23
CA PHE A 120 5.80 -5.25 5.04
C PHE A 120 4.55 -6.13 5.19
N TRP A 121 4.17 -6.47 6.42
CA TRP A 121 2.90 -7.14 6.73
C TRP A 121 1.66 -6.38 6.24
N VAL A 122 1.74 -5.04 6.18
CA VAL A 122 0.64 -4.21 5.66
C VAL A 122 0.44 -4.46 4.16
N TYR A 123 1.51 -4.65 3.38
CA TYR A 123 1.40 -4.97 1.95
C TYR A 123 0.74 -6.33 1.72
N LEU A 124 1.03 -7.32 2.57
CA LEU A 124 0.33 -8.62 2.55
C LEU A 124 -1.17 -8.46 2.80
N ALA A 125 -1.53 -7.71 3.85
CA ALA A 125 -2.93 -7.46 4.19
C ALA A 125 -3.67 -6.71 3.08
N LEU A 126 -3.05 -5.66 2.51
CA LEU A 126 -3.63 -4.91 1.39
C LEU A 126 -3.76 -5.75 0.12
N GLY A 127 -2.75 -6.55 -0.21
CA GLY A 127 -2.77 -7.42 -1.39
C GLY A 127 -3.83 -8.51 -1.30
N THR A 128 -3.98 -9.15 -0.14
CA THR A 128 -5.03 -10.16 0.10
C THR A 128 -6.43 -9.56 0.05
N LEU A 129 -6.62 -8.36 0.61
CA LEU A 129 -7.87 -7.62 0.51
C LEU A 129 -8.19 -7.26 -0.95
N TRP A 130 -7.20 -6.79 -1.70
CA TRP A 130 -7.33 -6.47 -3.12
C TRP A 130 -7.75 -7.67 -3.97
N ILE A 131 -7.11 -8.82 -3.76
CA ILE A 131 -7.48 -10.06 -4.45
C ILE A 131 -8.92 -10.46 -4.10
N SER A 132 -9.34 -10.24 -2.86
CA SER A 132 -10.72 -10.52 -2.44
C SER A 132 -11.73 -9.60 -3.16
N ASP A 133 -11.42 -8.30 -3.31
CA ASP A 133 -12.26 -7.36 -4.08
C ASP A 133 -12.35 -7.74 -5.57
N SER A 134 -11.26 -8.22 -6.15
CA SER A 134 -11.26 -8.69 -7.55
C SER A 134 -12.19 -9.88 -7.82
N ARG A 135 -12.60 -10.59 -6.75
CA ARG A 135 -13.41 -11.82 -6.79
C ARG A 135 -14.83 -11.64 -6.24
N SER A 136 -15.17 -10.48 -5.69
CA SER A 136 -16.51 -10.15 -5.14
C SER A 136 -17.42 -9.45 -6.13
#